data_AF-A0A7Y9SJ46-F1
#
_entry.id   AF-A0A7Y9SJ46-F1
#
_cell.length_a   1.000
_cell.length_b   1.000
_cell.length_c   1.000
_cell.angle_alpha   90.00
_cell.angle_beta   90.00
_cell.angle_gamma   90.00
#
_symmetry.space_group_name_H-M   'P 1'
#
loop_
_entity.id
_entity.type
_entity.pdbx_description
1 polymer ?
#
loop_
_entity_poly.entity_id
_entity_poly.type
_entity_poly.pdbx_seq_one_letter_code
_entity_poly.pdbx_strand_id
1 'polypeptide(L)'
;MPRSSVVLTPEPVDAGAIGRAAASVHDRIAGDGGAPFELRPLDDGAVLQVVAEGVVVLSVLRPRLVPDGRELARVLPSVTPPEATRWWTEAYTPWHAGGALGVAILDALDGVAVHGGVAPERSP
;
A
#
# COMPACT_ATOMS: atom_id res chain seq x y z
N MET A 1 -4.97 -14.53 -6.95
CA MET A 1 -3.94 -14.38 -5.89
C MET A 1 -3.78 -12.90 -5.59
N PRO A 2 -4.18 -12.37 -4.41
CA PRO A 2 -4.18 -10.93 -4.11
C PRO A 2 -2.96 -10.20 -4.68
N ARG A 3 -3.15 -8.99 -5.20
CA ARG A 3 -2.02 -8.22 -5.75
C ARG A 3 -1.10 -7.88 -4.59
N SER A 4 0.08 -8.47 -4.56
CA SER A 4 1.10 -8.19 -3.57
C SER A 4 1.77 -6.88 -3.95
N SER A 5 1.87 -5.96 -3.01
CA SER A 5 2.56 -4.69 -3.18
C SER A 5 3.66 -4.54 -2.15
N VAL A 6 4.69 -3.79 -2.50
CA VAL A 6 5.75 -3.35 -1.60
C VAL A 6 5.77 -1.84 -1.60
N VAL A 7 5.82 -1.23 -0.42
CA VAL A 7 6.02 0.21 -0.26
C VAL A 7 7.37 0.46 0.37
N LEU A 8 8.17 1.28 -0.31
CA LEU A 8 9.48 1.73 0.10
C LEU A 8 9.38 3.18 0.60
N THR A 9 9.65 3.40 1.88
CA THR A 9 9.42 4.70 2.58
C THR A 9 10.61 5.11 3.45
N PRO A 10 10.77 6.42 3.73
CA PRO A 10 11.79 6.91 4.66
C PRO A 10 11.42 6.64 6.13
N GLU A 11 10.12 6.64 6.46
CA GLU A 11 9.55 6.41 7.79
C GLU A 11 8.66 5.16 7.80
N PRO A 12 8.49 4.47 8.94
CA PRO A 12 7.67 3.26 8.98
C PRO A 12 6.20 3.59 8.67
N VAL A 13 5.58 2.78 7.81
CA VAL A 13 4.15 2.91 7.48
C VAL A 13 3.31 2.45 8.68
N ASP A 14 2.81 3.39 9.46
CA ASP A 14 1.93 3.17 10.60
C ASP A 14 0.45 3.42 10.26
N ALA A 15 -0.43 3.23 11.25
CA ALA A 15 -1.85 3.49 11.09
C ALA A 15 -2.18 4.96 10.79
N GLY A 16 -1.36 5.90 11.25
CA GLY A 16 -1.52 7.32 10.95
C GLY A 16 -1.20 7.65 9.49
N ALA A 17 -0.12 7.08 8.95
CA ALA A 17 0.25 7.21 7.54
C ALA A 17 -0.84 6.62 6.64
N ILE A 18 -1.31 5.41 6.95
CA ILE A 18 -2.40 4.78 6.21
C ILE A 18 -3.70 5.57 6.33
N GLY A 19 -4.04 6.08 7.51
CA GLY A 19 -5.24 6.89 7.72
C GLY A 19 -5.23 8.18 6.89
N ARG A 20 -4.10 8.88 6.82
CA ARG A 20 -3.95 10.09 6.00
C ARG A 20 -4.06 9.78 4.50
N ALA A 21 -3.40 8.71 4.04
CA ALA A 21 -3.47 8.28 2.65
C ALA A 21 -4.90 7.85 2.27
N ALA A 22 -5.57 7.10 3.14
CA ALA A 22 -6.95 6.67 3.01
C ALA A 22 -7.91 7.87 2.93
N ALA A 23 -7.77 8.85 3.82
CA ALA A 23 -8.55 10.09 3.78
C ALA A 23 -8.34 10.85 2.45
N SER A 24 -7.09 11.03 2.02
CA SER A 24 -6.78 11.69 0.74
C SER A 24 -7.38 10.98 -0.48
N VAL A 25 -7.45 9.65 -0.48
CA VAL A 25 -8.14 8.89 -1.54
C VAL A 25 -9.65 9.07 -1.45
N HIS A 26 -10.22 9.00 -0.25
CA HIS A 26 -11.65 9.19 -0.02
C HIS A 26 -12.12 10.56 -0.52
N ASP A 27 -11.42 11.63 -0.15
CA ASP A 27 -11.74 13.00 -0.58
C ASP A 27 -11.76 13.14 -2.11
N ARG A 28 -10.86 12.42 -2.81
CA ARG A 28 -10.77 12.44 -4.28
C ARG A 28 -11.91 11.69 -4.98
N ILE A 29 -12.46 10.63 -4.37
CA ILE A 29 -13.44 9.75 -5.01
C ILE A 29 -14.88 10.03 -4.60
N ALA A 30 -15.10 10.45 -3.35
CA ALA A 30 -16.43 10.51 -2.75
C ALA A 30 -17.01 11.92 -2.71
N GLY A 31 -16.18 12.97 -2.80
CA GLY A 31 -16.59 14.31 -2.39
C GLY A 31 -17.16 14.30 -0.95
N ASP A 32 -18.16 15.14 -0.66
CA ASP A 32 -18.70 15.33 0.70
C ASP A 32 -19.63 14.22 1.22
N GLY A 33 -19.88 13.14 0.47
CA GLY A 33 -21.02 12.24 0.72
C GLY A 33 -20.71 10.78 1.10
N GLY A 34 -19.48 10.30 0.91
CA GLY A 34 -19.13 8.89 1.15
C GLY A 34 -18.78 8.60 2.60
N ALA A 35 -19.06 7.38 3.07
CA ALA A 35 -18.57 6.92 4.38
C ALA A 35 -17.03 6.83 4.38
N PRO A 36 -16.34 7.27 5.46
CA PRO A 36 -14.89 7.17 5.54
C PRO A 36 -14.44 5.71 5.63
N PHE A 37 -13.21 5.45 5.21
CA PHE A 37 -12.60 4.14 5.38
C PHE A 37 -12.36 3.83 6.86
N GLU A 38 -12.64 2.58 7.27
CA GLU A 38 -12.33 2.07 8.61
C GLU A 38 -10.93 1.45 8.62
N LEU A 39 -10.16 1.73 9.68
CA LEU A 39 -8.88 1.08 9.94
C LEU A 39 -9.07 0.00 11.01
N ARG A 40 -8.68 -1.23 10.69
CA ARG A 40 -8.85 -2.39 11.57
C ARG A 40 -7.52 -3.10 11.81
N PRO A 41 -6.92 -2.99 13.00
CA PRO A 41 -5.76 -3.79 13.35
C PRO A 41 -6.16 -5.24 13.61
N LEU A 42 -5.33 -6.18 13.16
CA LEU A 42 -5.43 -7.62 13.43
C LEU A 42 -4.14 -8.13 14.07
N ASP A 43 -4.26 -9.23 14.81
CA ASP A 43 -3.13 -9.95 15.41
C ASP A 43 -2.15 -9.04 16.17
N ASP A 44 -2.67 -8.28 17.13
CA ASP A 44 -1.91 -7.29 17.93
C ASP A 44 -1.11 -6.29 17.06
N GLY A 45 -1.71 -5.88 15.94
CA GLY A 45 -1.11 -4.93 15.00
C GLY A 45 -0.04 -5.55 14.10
N ALA A 46 -0.06 -6.86 13.88
CA ALA A 46 0.76 -7.48 12.83
C ALA A 46 0.26 -7.11 11.42
N VAL A 47 -1.06 -6.90 11.28
CA VAL A 47 -1.70 -6.46 10.04
C VAL A 47 -2.64 -5.29 10.34
N LEU A 48 -2.62 -4.28 9.48
CA LEU A 48 -3.61 -3.22 9.45
C LEU A 48 -4.48 -3.37 8.20
N GLN A 49 -5.78 -3.54 8.38
CA GLN A 49 -6.73 -3.55 7.28
C GLN A 49 -7.36 -2.18 7.07
N VAL A 50 -7.61 -1.84 5.80
CA VAL A 50 -8.51 -0.76 5.42
C VAL A 50 -9.80 -1.37 4.89
N VAL A 51 -10.93 -0.94 5.42
CA VAL A 51 -12.26 -1.45 5.11
C VAL A 51 -13.12 -0.32 4.54
N ALA A 52 -13.74 -0.57 3.40
CA ALA A 52 -14.69 0.31 2.74
C ALA A 52 -16.06 -0.38 2.73
N GLU A 53 -17.07 0.23 3.34
CA GLU A 53 -18.45 -0.31 3.37
C GLU A 53 -18.53 -1.78 3.82
N GLY A 54 -17.73 -2.14 4.83
CA GLY A 54 -17.66 -3.51 5.36
C GLY A 54 -16.80 -4.49 4.53
N VAL A 55 -16.21 -4.05 3.42
CA VAL A 55 -15.34 -4.85 2.55
C VAL A 55 -13.88 -4.45 2.74
N VAL A 56 -12.99 -5.41 2.99
CA VAL A 56 -11.54 -5.15 3.06
C VAL A 56 -11.03 -4.75 1.68
N VAL A 57 -10.34 -3.62 1.59
CA VAL A 57 -9.75 -3.11 0.34
C VAL A 57 -8.22 -3.11 0.35
N LEU A 58 -7.60 -3.18 1.52
CA LEU A 58 -6.16 -3.22 1.70
C LEU A 58 -5.82 -3.95 3.00
N SER A 59 -4.74 -4.75 2.99
CA SER A 59 -4.10 -5.30 4.18
C SER A 59 -2.62 -4.93 4.15
N VAL A 60 -2.14 -4.24 5.17
CA VAL A 60 -0.76 -3.75 5.30
C VAL A 60 -0.06 -4.50 6.42
N LEU A 61 1.08 -5.11 6.13
CA LEU A 61 1.87 -5.83 7.11
C LEU A 61 2.79 -4.86 7.85
N ARG A 62 3.26 -5.27 9.02
CA ARG A 62 4.23 -4.50 9.79
C ARG A 62 5.46 -4.10 8.94
N PRO A 63 5.84 -2.82 8.93
CA PRO A 63 7.06 -2.37 8.27
C PRO A 63 8.30 -3.08 8.82
N ARG A 64 9.27 -3.34 7.93
CA ARG A 64 10.58 -3.88 8.26
C ARG A 64 11.66 -2.95 7.73
N LEU A 65 12.84 -3.00 8.32
CA LEU A 65 13.99 -2.30 7.73
C LEU A 65 14.27 -2.86 6.33
N VAL A 66 14.57 -1.96 5.40
CA VAL A 66 14.94 -2.35 4.04
C VAL A 66 16.20 -3.22 4.09
N PRO A 67 16.25 -4.32 3.31
CA PRO A 67 17.46 -5.11 3.15
C PRO A 67 18.63 -4.27 2.63
N ASP A 68 19.84 -4.83 2.60
CA ASP A 68 20.94 -4.13 1.91
C ASP A 68 20.60 -3.84 0.44
N GLY A 69 21.27 -2.85 -0.15
CA GLY A 69 20.96 -2.40 -1.49
C GLY A 69 21.13 -3.46 -2.59
N ARG A 70 21.97 -4.48 -2.37
CA ARG A 70 22.13 -5.59 -3.34
C ARG A 70 20.93 -6.50 -3.30
N GLU A 71 20.43 -6.81 -2.10
CA GLU A 71 19.23 -7.60 -1.93
C GLU A 71 18.00 -6.86 -2.49
N LEU A 72 17.90 -5.57 -2.25
CA LEU A 72 16.82 -4.75 -2.82
C LEU A 72 16.83 -4.79 -4.37
N ALA A 73 18.01 -4.63 -4.99
CA ALA A 73 18.16 -4.73 -6.44
C ALA A 73 17.89 -6.15 -6.98
N ARG A 74 18.13 -7.20 -6.17
CA ARG A 74 17.79 -8.58 -6.54
C ARG A 74 16.28 -8.81 -6.55
N VAL A 75 15.56 -8.30 -5.54
CA VAL A 75 14.12 -8.52 -5.37
C VAL A 75 13.29 -7.59 -6.25
N LEU A 76 13.73 -6.34 -6.42
CA LEU A 76 13.04 -5.30 -7.19
C LEU A 76 13.98 -4.71 -8.26
N PRO A 77 14.37 -5.49 -9.29
CA PRO A 77 15.41 -5.10 -10.25
C PRO A 77 15.05 -3.89 -11.12
N SER A 78 13.76 -3.57 -11.24
CA SER A 78 13.25 -2.44 -12.05
C SER A 78 12.95 -1.19 -11.22
N VAL A 79 13.28 -1.18 -9.93
CA VAL A 79 12.91 -0.11 -9.01
C VAL A 79 14.17 0.61 -8.54
N THR A 80 14.21 1.92 -8.76
CA THR A 80 15.20 2.80 -8.12
C THR A 80 14.57 3.38 -6.86
N PRO A 81 14.92 2.89 -5.66
CA PRO A 81 14.39 3.43 -4.42
C PRO A 81 14.90 4.85 -4.17
N PRO A 82 14.13 5.73 -3.53
CA PRO A 82 14.64 7.00 -3.01
C PRO A 82 15.84 6.78 -2.07
N GLU A 83 16.82 7.67 -2.07
CA GLU A 83 18.02 7.57 -1.22
C GLU A 83 17.67 7.53 0.29
N ALA A 84 16.59 8.21 0.66
CA ALA A 84 16.08 8.24 2.02
C ALA A 84 15.35 6.96 2.46
N THR A 85 15.15 5.97 1.57
CA THR A 85 14.39 4.76 1.92
C THR A 85 15.04 4.01 3.07
N ARG A 86 14.26 3.71 4.11
CA ARG A 86 14.67 2.91 5.28
C ARG A 86 13.72 1.77 5.59
N TRP A 87 12.47 1.86 5.12
CA TRP A 87 11.41 0.92 5.45
C TRP A 87 10.82 0.22 4.22
N TRP A 88 10.61 -1.08 4.38
CA TRP A 88 9.96 -1.99 3.45
C TRP A 88 8.64 -2.44 4.08
N THR A 89 7.53 -2.18 3.42
CA THR A 89 6.21 -2.58 3.89
C THR A 89 5.53 -3.43 2.83
N GLU A 90 5.18 -4.67 3.18
CA GLU A 90 4.37 -5.51 2.30
C GLU A 90 2.89 -5.20 2.50
N ALA A 91 2.12 -5.23 1.41
CA ALA A 91 0.70 -5.05 1.45
C ALA A 91 0.00 -5.91 0.41
N TYR A 92 -1.28 -6.22 0.65
CA TYR A 92 -2.10 -7.03 -0.23
C TYR A 92 -3.40 -6.30 -0.54
N THR A 93 -3.75 -6.23 -1.83
CA THR A 93 -5.06 -5.78 -2.27
C THR A 93 -5.86 -6.95 -2.88
N PRO A 94 -7.17 -7.02 -2.60
CA PRO A 94 -8.04 -8.06 -3.15
C PRO A 94 -8.25 -7.89 -4.67
N TRP A 95 -8.82 -8.90 -5.32
CA TRP A 95 -9.06 -8.88 -6.78
C TRP A 95 -10.34 -8.20 -7.19
N HIS A 96 -11.31 -8.09 -6.29
CA HIS A 96 -12.55 -7.39 -6.57
C HIS A 96 -12.30 -5.90 -6.81
N ALA A 97 -13.30 -5.19 -7.33
CA ALA A 97 -13.20 -3.78 -7.70
C ALA A 97 -12.61 -2.89 -6.59
N GLY A 98 -12.98 -3.17 -5.32
CA GLY A 98 -12.40 -2.47 -4.16
C GLY A 98 -10.88 -2.55 -4.01
N GLY A 99 -10.19 -3.53 -4.63
CA GLY A 99 -8.72 -3.59 -4.60
C GLY A 99 -8.03 -2.43 -5.31
N ALA A 100 -8.70 -1.76 -6.26
CA ALA A 100 -8.17 -0.53 -6.87
C ALA A 100 -8.07 0.62 -5.85
N LEU A 101 -8.97 0.68 -4.87
CA LEU A 101 -8.89 1.65 -3.78
C LEU A 101 -7.65 1.39 -2.92
N GLY A 102 -7.37 0.12 -2.60
CA GLY A 102 -6.17 -0.24 -1.86
C GLY A 102 -4.88 0.16 -2.58
N VAL A 103 -4.83 0.01 -3.91
CA VAL A 103 -3.68 0.47 -4.72
C VAL A 103 -3.55 1.98 -4.64
N ALA A 104 -4.64 2.72 -4.85
CA ALA A 104 -4.64 4.18 -4.77
C ALA A 104 -4.22 4.71 -3.38
N ILE A 105 -4.52 3.98 -2.31
CA ILE A 105 -4.09 4.31 -0.94
C ILE A 105 -2.58 4.12 -0.80
N LEU A 106 -2.01 3.04 -1.34
CA LEU A 106 -0.58 2.80 -1.31
C LEU A 106 0.19 3.85 -2.13
N ASP A 107 -0.35 4.24 -3.29
CA ASP A 107 0.22 5.29 -4.15
C ASP A 107 0.16 6.70 -3.53
N ALA A 108 -0.68 6.89 -2.51
CA ALA A 108 -0.79 8.15 -1.79
C ALA A 108 0.17 8.27 -0.59
N LEU A 109 0.97 7.23 -0.31
CA LEU A 109 1.99 7.27 0.73
C LEU A 109 3.22 8.06 0.27
N ASP A 110 3.97 8.61 1.24
CA ASP A 110 5.24 9.29 1.00
C ASP A 110 6.36 8.27 0.76
N GLY A 111 6.45 7.76 -0.47
CA GLY A 111 7.41 6.75 -0.87
C GLY A 111 7.16 6.22 -2.29
N VAL A 112 7.66 5.01 -2.55
CA VAL A 112 7.44 4.31 -3.83
C VAL A 112 6.69 3.01 -3.55
N ALA A 113 5.49 2.89 -4.12
CA ALA A 113 4.73 1.66 -4.14
C ALA A 113 5.05 0.86 -5.42
N VAL A 114 5.21 -0.46 -5.26
CA VAL A 114 5.51 -1.39 -6.34
C VAL A 114 4.47 -2.50 -6.28
N HIS A 115 3.67 -2.64 -7.34
CA HIS A 115 2.55 -3.58 -7.38
C HIS A 115 2.89 -4.80 -8.24
N GLY A 116 2.88 -5.98 -7.64
CA GLY A 116 2.98 -7.26 -8.33
C GLY A 116 1.66 -7.64 -9.01
N GLY A 117 1.76 -8.28 -10.19
CA GLY A 117 0.60 -8.80 -10.93
C GLY A 117 -0.06 -7.80 -11.89
N VAL A 118 0.58 -6.67 -12.17
CA VAL A 118 0.22 -5.79 -13.29
C VAL A 118 1.32 -5.94 -14.33
N ALA A 119 1.09 -6.76 -15.36
CA ALA A 119 1.91 -6.65 -16.56
C ALA A 119 1.68 -5.23 -17.11
N PRO A 120 2.73 -4.49 -17.52
CA PRO A 120 2.48 -3.32 -18.35
C PRO A 120 1.69 -3.81 -19.57
N GLU A 121 0.54 -3.20 -19.86
CA GLU A 121 -0.11 -3.42 -21.15
C GLU A 121 0.94 -3.13 -22.22
N ARG A 122 1.43 -4.19 -22.88
CA ARG A 122 2.16 -4.01 -24.13
C ARG A 122 1.12 -3.49 -25.11
N SER A 123 1.15 -2.18 -25.40
CA SER A 123 0.43 -1.66 -26.55
C SER A 123 0.88 -2.44 -27.79
N PRO A 124 -0.06 -2.87 -28.65
CA PRO A 124 0.25 -3.60 -29.87
C PRO A 124 1.08 -2.78 -30.86
#